data_AF-A0A820IPU9-F1
#
_entry.id   AF-A0A820IPU9-F1
#
_cell.length_a   1.000
_cell.length_b   1.000
_cell.length_c   1.000
_cell.angle_alpha   90.00
_cell.angle_beta   90.00
_cell.angle_gamma   90.00
#
_symmetry.space_group_name_H-M   'P 1'
#
loop_
_entity.id
_entity.type
_entity.pdbx_description
1 polymer ?
#
loop_
_entity_poly.entity_id
_entity_poly.type
_entity_poly.pdbx_seq_one_letter_code
_entity_poly.pdbx_strand_id
1 'polypeptide(L)'
;GHIQGDIRIPRMPRSMAVAADYVRWPNGVVPYTISSDYSIDAKNIIINAMRTLESLTAVNNVPCVQFREKVDSDGQYYIIIKGGVGCSSY
;
A
#
# COMPACT_ATOMS: atom_id res chain seq x y z
N GLY A 1 14.32 3.67 14.14
CA GLY A 1 15.28 4.00 13.07
C GLY A 1 14.64 3.66 11.74
N HIS A 2 14.76 4.54 10.75
CA HIS A 2 14.32 4.25 9.39
C HIS A 2 15.42 3.44 8.70
N ILE A 3 15.09 2.26 8.18
CA ILE A 3 15.99 1.56 7.24
C ILE A 3 15.72 2.13 5.85
N GLN A 4 16.77 2.35 5.06
CA GLN A 4 16.72 3.00 3.73
C GLN A 4 16.14 4.44 3.67
N GLY A 5 15.80 5.05 4.82
CA GLY A 5 15.37 6.44 4.94
C GLY A 5 13.85 6.65 4.95
N ASP A 6 13.09 5.71 4.37
CA ASP A 6 11.65 5.79 4.13
C ASP A 6 10.85 4.55 4.59
N ILE A 7 11.49 3.53 5.17
CA ILE A 7 10.81 2.34 5.70
C ILE A 7 10.68 2.43 7.23
N ARG A 8 9.45 2.35 7.75
CA ARG A 8 9.16 2.28 9.19
C ARG A 8 9.01 0.82 9.62
N ILE A 9 9.90 0.32 10.47
CA ILE A 9 9.90 -1.10 10.87
C ILE A 9 9.00 -1.35 12.10
N PRO A 10 8.02 -2.27 12.05
CA PRO A 10 7.61 -3.02 13.22
C PRO A 10 8.70 -4.09 13.52
N ARG A 11 9.09 -4.26 14.78
CA ARG A 11 10.26 -5.05 15.22
C ARG A 11 10.22 -6.53 14.76
N MET A 12 10.66 -6.85 13.54
CA MET A 12 10.70 -8.20 12.92
C MET A 12 11.89 -8.33 11.94
N PRO A 13 12.31 -9.56 11.54
CA PRO A 13 13.71 -9.87 11.21
C PRO A 13 14.18 -9.42 9.81
N ARG A 14 15.52 -9.41 9.66
CA ARG A 14 16.38 -8.84 8.60
C ARG A 14 16.18 -9.41 7.18
N SER A 15 14.97 -9.40 6.63
CA SER A 15 14.68 -9.69 5.22
C SER A 15 13.95 -8.50 4.57
N MET A 16 14.32 -8.13 3.34
CA MET A 16 13.61 -7.09 2.56
C MET A 16 12.21 -7.52 2.14
N ALA A 17 11.95 -8.83 2.11
CA ALA A 17 10.61 -9.38 1.95
C ALA A 17 10.10 -9.84 3.32
N VAL A 18 8.94 -9.37 3.72
CA VAL A 18 8.25 -9.95 4.87
C VAL A 18 7.59 -11.26 4.39
N ALA A 19 8.31 -12.36 4.54
CA ALA A 19 7.95 -13.65 3.94
C ALA A 19 6.77 -14.34 4.64
N ALA A 20 6.45 -13.94 5.87
CA ALA A 20 5.43 -14.61 6.68
C ALA A 20 4.01 -14.26 6.22
N ASP A 21 3.15 -15.26 6.08
CA ASP A 21 1.80 -15.05 5.53
C ASP A 21 0.93 -14.10 6.38
N TYR A 22 1.19 -14.00 7.70
CA TYR A 22 0.42 -13.15 8.63
C TYR A 22 0.64 -11.65 8.45
N VAL A 23 1.59 -11.23 7.62
CA VAL A 23 1.83 -9.80 7.31
C VAL A 23 1.36 -9.43 5.90
N ARG A 24 0.87 -10.40 5.13
CA ARG A 24 0.34 -10.15 3.79
C ARG A 24 -1.09 -9.64 3.89
N TRP A 25 -1.48 -8.82 2.92
CA TRP A 25 -2.86 -8.40 2.79
C TRP A 25 -3.76 -9.61 2.52
N PRO A 26 -4.81 -9.84 3.31
CA PRO A 26 -5.72 -10.96 3.11
C PRO A 26 -6.29 -10.92 1.68
N ASN A 27 -6.24 -12.07 0.99
CA ASN A 27 -6.70 -12.22 -0.39
C ASN A 27 -6.06 -11.26 -1.41
N GLY A 28 -4.91 -10.67 -1.10
CA GLY A 28 -4.23 -9.71 -1.99
C GLY A 28 -4.95 -8.36 -2.11
N VAL A 29 -5.97 -8.09 -1.28
CA VAL A 29 -6.74 -6.84 -1.34
C VAL A 29 -6.19 -5.83 -0.37
N VAL A 30 -5.81 -4.66 -0.88
CA VAL A 30 -5.24 -3.54 -0.14
C VAL A 30 -6.26 -2.41 -0.11
N PRO A 31 -7.01 -2.21 0.99
CA PRO A 31 -7.88 -1.06 1.14
C PRO A 31 -7.02 0.21 1.33
N TYR A 32 -7.40 1.31 0.69
CA TYR A 32 -6.66 2.57 0.78
C TYR A 32 -7.56 3.77 1.01
N THR A 33 -6.96 4.81 1.59
CA THR A 33 -7.50 6.18 1.62
C THR A 33 -6.42 7.14 1.13
N ILE A 34 -6.79 8.09 0.26
CA ILE A 34 -5.91 9.19 -0.14
C ILE A 34 -6.38 10.46 0.56
N SER A 35 -5.47 11.20 1.20
CA SER A 35 -5.81 12.44 1.89
C SER A 35 -6.49 13.43 0.95
N SER A 36 -7.43 14.20 1.50
CA SER A 36 -8.05 15.33 0.81
C SER A 36 -7.05 16.40 0.37
N ASP A 37 -5.89 16.46 1.01
CA ASP A 37 -4.86 17.49 0.79
C ASP A 37 -4.14 17.36 -0.56
N TYR A 38 -4.26 16.22 -1.23
CA TYR A 38 -3.71 16.04 -2.57
C TYR A 38 -4.58 16.72 -3.63
N SER A 39 -3.93 17.36 -4.61
CA SER A 39 -4.60 17.81 -5.82
C SER A 39 -5.18 16.63 -6.60
N ILE A 40 -6.16 16.90 -7.47
CA ILE A 40 -6.77 15.88 -8.34
C ILE A 40 -5.69 15.18 -9.18
N ASP A 41 -4.73 15.94 -9.73
CA ASP A 41 -3.63 15.38 -10.53
C ASP A 41 -2.73 14.45 -9.70
N ALA A 42 -2.40 14.84 -8.46
CA ALA A 42 -1.62 14.00 -7.57
C ALA A 42 -2.37 12.70 -7.20
N LYS A 43 -3.68 12.78 -6.95
CA LYS A 43 -4.53 11.61 -6.73
C LYS A 43 -4.53 10.68 -7.95
N ASN A 44 -4.63 11.24 -9.16
CA ASN A 44 -4.58 10.46 -10.39
C ASN A 44 -3.23 9.75 -10.59
N ILE A 45 -2.11 10.40 -10.26
CA ILE A 45 -0.79 9.77 -10.30
C ILE A 45 -0.72 8.58 -9.33
N ILE A 46 -1.20 8.75 -8.09
CA ILE A 46 -1.24 7.70 -7.07
C ILE A 46 -2.11 6.52 -7.55
N ILE A 47 -3.29 6.80 -8.09
CA ILE A 47 -4.20 5.78 -8.62
C ILE A 47 -3.57 5.02 -9.79
N ASN A 48 -2.94 5.73 -10.72
CA ASN A 48 -2.26 5.11 -11.85
C ASN A 48 -1.13 4.19 -11.41
N ALA A 49 -0.33 4.60 -10.42
CA ALA A 49 0.72 3.75 -9.86
C ALA A 49 0.16 2.47 -9.22
N MET A 50 -0.96 2.56 -8.49
CA MET A 50 -1.66 1.39 -7.95
C MET A 50 -2.13 0.46 -9.08
N ARG A 51 -2.73 0.99 -10.15
CA ARG A 51 -3.14 0.19 -11.33
C ARG A 51 -1.96 -0.49 -12.02
N THR A 52 -0.81 0.18 -12.12
CA THR A 52 0.42 -0.43 -12.64
C THR A 52 0.83 -1.64 -11.80
N LEU A 53 0.77 -1.54 -10.46
CA LEU A 53 1.09 -2.66 -9.58
C LEU A 53 0.12 -3.84 -9.74
N GLU A 54 -1.18 -3.58 -9.86
CA GLU A 54 -2.17 -4.64 -10.14
C GLU A 54 -1.85 -5.38 -11.45
N SER A 55 -1.48 -4.62 -12.49
CA SER A 55 -1.12 -5.19 -13.79
C SER A 55 0.19 -5.99 -13.74
N LEU A 56 1.22 -5.49 -13.04
CA LEU A 56 2.52 -6.17 -12.94
C LEU A 56 2.47 -7.44 -12.12
N THR A 57 1.50 -7.54 -11.21
CA THR A 57 1.30 -8.72 -10.36
C THR A 57 0.26 -9.68 -10.92
N ALA A 58 -0.27 -9.44 -12.11
CA ALA A 58 -1.29 -10.30 -12.70
C ALA A 58 -0.71 -11.61 -13.25
N VAL A 59 -1.34 -12.73 -12.91
CA VAL A 59 -1.06 -14.05 -13.46
C VAL A 59 -2.31 -14.52 -14.21
N ASN A 60 -2.18 -14.88 -15.49
CA ASN A 60 -3.31 -15.24 -16.36
C ASN A 60 -4.42 -14.15 -16.41
N ASN A 61 -4.02 -12.88 -16.44
CA ASN A 61 -4.92 -11.71 -16.38
C ASN A 61 -5.75 -11.60 -15.08
N VAL A 62 -5.39 -12.35 -14.03
CA VAL A 62 -5.96 -12.20 -12.69
C VAL A 62 -4.97 -11.47 -11.80
N PRO A 63 -5.28 -10.26 -11.30
CA PRO A 63 -4.38 -9.50 -10.45
C PRO A 63 -4.18 -10.22 -9.10
N CYS A 64 -2.92 -10.47 -8.71
CA CYS A 64 -2.60 -11.04 -7.39
C CYS A 64 -2.66 -10.00 -6.27
N VAL A 65 -2.55 -8.71 -6.60
CA VAL A 65 -2.76 -7.59 -5.68
C VAL A 65 -3.81 -6.67 -6.27
N GLN A 66 -4.75 -6.22 -5.45
CA GLN A 66 -5.83 -5.31 -5.84
C GLN A 66 -5.96 -4.17 -4.85
N PHE A 67 -6.02 -2.94 -5.35
CA PHE A 67 -6.25 -1.75 -4.56
C PHE A 67 -7.71 -1.32 -4.67
N ARG A 68 -8.34 -1.08 -3.53
CA ARG A 68 -9.72 -0.57 -3.47
C ARG A 68 -9.86 0.53 -2.43
N GLU A 69 -10.82 1.41 -2.64
CA GLU A 69 -11.17 2.39 -1.61
C GLU A 69 -11.61 1.67 -0.33
N LYS A 70 -11.20 2.23 0.80
CA LYS A 70 -11.59 1.77 2.12
C LYS A 70 -13.12 1.85 2.28
N VAL A 71 -13.68 0.82 2.90
CA VAL A 71 -15.05 0.82 3.43
C VAL A 71 -15.03 0.63 4.96
N ASP A 72 -16.19 0.81 5.59
CA ASP A 72 -16.30 0.74 7.07
C ASP A 72 -15.92 -0.64 7.62
N SER A 73 -16.27 -1.72 6.91
CA SER A 73 -15.96 -3.10 7.32
C SER A 73 -14.46 -3.42 7.38
N ASP A 74 -13.59 -2.57 6.83
CA ASP A 74 -12.14 -2.78 6.86
C ASP A 74 -11.52 -2.44 8.22
N GLY A 75 -12.24 -1.70 9.07
CA GLY A 75 -11.70 -1.27 10.37
C GLY A 75 -10.36 -0.54 10.22
N GLN A 76 -9.32 -1.07 10.88
CA GLN A 76 -7.95 -0.52 10.87
C GLN A 76 -7.04 -1.11 9.77
N TYR A 77 -7.54 -2.03 8.93
CA TYR A 77 -6.73 -2.69 7.90
C TYR A 77 -6.78 -1.95 6.57
N TYR A 78 -6.03 -0.85 6.48
CA TYR A 78 -5.93 -0.05 5.25
C TYR A 78 -4.65 0.79 5.23
N ILE A 79 -4.25 1.21 4.03
CA ILE A 79 -3.16 2.17 3.86
C ILE A 79 -3.69 3.61 3.83
N ILE A 80 -2.98 4.54 4.47
CA ILE A 80 -3.27 5.97 4.43
C ILE A 80 -2.19 6.66 3.62
N ILE A 81 -2.56 7.18 2.45
CA ILE A 81 -1.68 7.97 1.59
C ILE A 81 -1.95 9.43 1.90
N LYS A 82 -1.06 10.08 2.66
CA LYS A 82 -1.21 11.47 3.08
C LYS A 82 0.08 12.25 2.91
N GLY A 83 -0.04 13.55 2.61
CA GLY A 83 1.09 14.47 2.62
C GLY A 83 1.66 14.62 4.03
N GLY A 84 2.99 14.63 4.15
CA GLY A 84 3.72 14.80 5.40
C GLY A 84 5.17 15.19 5.14
N VAL A 85 6.00 15.25 6.18
CA VAL A 85 7.45 15.48 6.02
C VAL A 85 8.10 14.16 5.61
N GLY A 86 8.46 14.05 4.33
CA GLY A 86 9.06 12.85 3.73
C GLY A 86 8.04 11.83 3.20
N CYS A 87 8.53 10.85 2.45
CA CYS A 87 7.75 9.69 1.99
C CYS A 87 8.10 8.51 2.91
N SER A 88 7.12 7.84 3.53
CA SER A 88 7.41 6.62 4.30
C SER A 88 6.22 5.70 4.43
N SER A 89 6.44 4.38 4.36
CA SER A 89 5.44 3.34 4.67
C SER A 89 5.98 2.38 5.74
N TYR A 90 5.06 1.74 6.46
CA TYR A 90 5.37 0.53 7.24
C TYR A 90 5.40 -0.71 6.33
#